data_AF-A0A3B8MEL6-F1
#
_entry.id   AF-A0A3B8MEL6-F1
#
_cell.length_a   1.000
_cell.length_b   1.000
_cell.length_c   1.000
_cell.angle_alpha   90.00
_cell.angle_beta   90.00
_cell.angle_gamma   90.00
#
_symmetry.space_group_name_H-M   'P 1'
#
loop_
_entity.id
_entity.type
_entity.pdbx_description
1 polymer ?
#
loop_
_entity_poly.entity_id
_entity_poly.type
_entity_poly.pdbx_seq_one_letter_code
_entity_poly.pdbx_strand_id
1 'polypeptide(L)'
;MVLFASSALLILSGCGGGTGTGGVQGSQETLIFEGWELYRTAATEADYAAAEQLFGSALSLDPSFSEAHNGLGWINLQRAGQEQDSDAQERLLQTAQTNFQRATDTNLENADAWTGLAGVELALDNYD
;
A
#
# COMPACT_ATOMS: atom_id res chain seq x y z
N MET A 1 2.82 -60.53 -20.74
CA MET A 1 3.65 -59.74 -21.66
C MET A 1 3.27 -58.28 -21.43
N VAL A 2 4.17 -57.53 -20.78
CA VAL A 2 3.92 -56.18 -20.27
C VAL A 2 3.89 -55.18 -21.43
N LEU A 3 2.90 -54.29 -21.44
CA LEU A 3 2.66 -53.25 -22.45
C LEU A 3 3.70 -52.12 -22.38
N PHE A 4 4.14 -51.70 -23.57
CA PHE A 4 4.65 -50.38 -24.05
C PHE A 4 5.10 -49.35 -22.99
N ALA A 5 6.39 -48.98 -22.93
CA ALA A 5 7.11 -48.07 -23.84
C ALA A 5 6.51 -46.66 -23.92
N SER A 6 7.14 -45.70 -23.23
CA SER A 6 7.77 -44.49 -23.81
C SER A 6 7.82 -43.37 -22.78
N SER A 7 8.96 -43.26 -22.08
CA SER A 7 9.34 -42.05 -21.36
C SER A 7 10.09 -41.14 -22.32
N ALA A 8 9.54 -39.96 -22.61
CA ALA A 8 10.30 -38.79 -23.03
C ALA A 8 9.37 -37.56 -22.97
N LEU A 9 9.27 -36.94 -21.78
CA LEU A 9 8.64 -35.63 -21.65
C LEU A 9 9.73 -34.56 -21.84
N LEU A 10 9.66 -33.89 -22.99
CA LEU A 10 10.43 -32.70 -23.32
C LEU A 10 9.95 -31.54 -22.43
N ILE A 11 10.81 -31.04 -21.54
CA ILE A 11 10.55 -29.77 -20.84
C ILE A 11 11.13 -28.65 -21.69
N LEU A 12 10.25 -28.00 -22.46
CA LEU A 12 10.50 -26.70 -23.06
C LEU A 12 10.35 -25.62 -21.99
N SER A 13 11.36 -24.77 -21.90
CA SER A 13 11.37 -23.52 -21.14
C SER A 13 10.21 -22.61 -21.52
N GLY A 14 9.66 -21.88 -20.55
CA GLY A 14 8.71 -20.80 -20.82
C GLY A 14 8.54 -19.88 -19.63
N CYS A 15 9.24 -18.75 -19.65
CA CYS A 15 8.92 -17.59 -18.83
C CYS A 15 7.60 -16.97 -19.34
N GLY A 16 6.67 -16.71 -18.43
CA GLY A 16 5.40 -16.02 -18.68
C GLY A 16 4.58 -16.12 -17.39
N GLY A 17 4.22 -15.05 -16.69
CA GLY A 17 3.74 -13.77 -17.20
C GLY A 17 2.29 -13.64 -16.71
N GLY A 18 2.08 -12.85 -15.65
CA GLY A 18 0.80 -12.33 -15.19
C GLY A 18 -0.31 -13.35 -14.87
N THR A 19 -0.62 -13.51 -13.59
CA THR A 19 -2.01 -13.77 -13.18
C THR A 19 -2.49 -12.62 -12.32
N GLY A 20 -3.08 -11.63 -12.98
CA GLY A 20 -4.16 -10.88 -12.36
C GLY A 20 -5.32 -11.84 -12.10
N THR A 21 -6.06 -11.56 -11.03
CA THR A 21 -7.25 -12.26 -10.52
C THR A 21 -6.99 -13.42 -9.54
N GLY A 22 -7.32 -13.17 -8.27
CA GLY A 22 -7.67 -14.23 -7.33
C GLY A 22 -6.91 -14.27 -6.01
N GLY A 23 -7.24 -13.36 -5.08
CA GLY A 23 -7.13 -13.62 -3.64
C GLY A 23 -5.83 -13.21 -2.97
N VAL A 24 -5.72 -11.93 -2.62
CA VAL A 24 -5.00 -11.53 -1.41
C VAL A 24 -5.85 -11.98 -0.20
N GLN A 25 -5.97 -13.29 0.00
CA GLN A 25 -6.47 -13.87 1.26
C GLN A 25 -5.29 -13.95 2.23
N GLY A 26 -4.84 -12.78 2.68
CA GLY A 26 -4.04 -12.64 3.90
C GLY A 26 -4.95 -12.13 5.02
N SER A 27 -4.58 -12.36 6.28
CA SER A 27 -5.19 -11.58 7.36
C SER A 27 -4.84 -10.10 7.18
N GLN A 28 -5.55 -9.22 7.88
CA GLN A 28 -5.21 -7.80 7.93
C GLN A 28 -3.72 -7.58 8.22
N GLU A 29 -3.14 -8.33 9.14
CA GLU A 29 -1.72 -8.23 9.52
C GLU A 29 -0.78 -8.62 8.37
N THR A 30 -1.10 -9.66 7.59
CA THR A 30 -0.30 -10.04 6.42
C THR A 30 -0.32 -8.94 5.36
N LEU A 31 -1.51 -8.39 5.07
CA LEU A 31 -1.67 -7.32 4.09
C LEU A 31 -0.89 -6.06 4.48
N ILE A 32 -0.93 -5.70 5.77
CA ILE A 32 -0.15 -4.58 6.32
C ILE A 32 1.34 -4.84 6.22
N PHE A 33 1.79 -6.02 6.63
CA PHE A 33 3.21 -6.37 6.58
C PHE A 33 3.74 -6.25 5.14
N GLU A 34 3.08 -6.90 4.18
CA GLU A 34 3.46 -6.83 2.77
C GLU A 34 3.35 -5.41 2.20
N GLY A 35 2.31 -4.66 2.58
CA GLY A 35 2.12 -3.26 2.18
C GLY A 35 3.29 -2.38 2.63
N TRP A 36 3.73 -2.53 3.88
CA TRP A 36 4.88 -1.80 4.40
C TRP A 36 6.21 -2.23 3.78
N GLU A 37 6.39 -3.51 3.48
CA GLU A 37 7.59 -3.96 2.76
C GLU A 37 7.66 -3.29 1.38
N LEU A 38 6.57 -3.30 0.61
CA LEU A 38 6.51 -2.65 -0.68
C LEU A 38 6.76 -1.14 -0.57
N TYR A 39 6.09 -0.46 0.35
CA TYR A 39 6.28 0.97 0.60
C TYR A 39 7.76 1.29 0.90
N ARG A 40 8.40 0.51 1.78
CA ARG A 40 9.79 0.76 2.21
C ARG A 40 10.79 0.55 1.08
N THR A 41 10.53 -0.39 0.19
CA THR A 41 11.40 -0.68 -0.96
C THR A 41 11.00 0.04 -2.24
N ALA A 42 9.95 0.86 -2.19
CA ALA A 42 9.40 1.52 -3.36
C ALA A 42 10.43 2.43 -4.02
N ALA A 43 10.66 2.21 -5.32
CA ALA A 43 11.50 3.06 -6.14
C ALA A 43 10.70 3.81 -7.21
N THR A 44 9.46 3.37 -7.45
CA THR A 44 8.59 3.87 -8.51
C THR A 44 7.14 4.02 -8.02
N GLU A 45 6.34 4.79 -8.75
CA GLU A 45 4.90 4.88 -8.51
C GLU A 45 4.17 3.54 -8.61
N ALA A 46 4.69 2.59 -9.39
CA ALA A 46 4.12 1.26 -9.48
C ALA A 46 4.25 0.49 -8.15
N ASP A 47 5.36 0.69 -7.43
CA ASP A 47 5.59 0.07 -6.13
C ASP A 47 4.67 0.69 -5.07
N TYR A 48 4.52 2.02 -5.07
CA TYR A 48 3.55 2.71 -4.21
C TYR A 48 2.11 2.28 -4.51
N ALA A 49 1.74 2.10 -5.78
CA ALA A 49 0.41 1.62 -6.17
C ALA A 49 0.16 0.18 -5.68
N ALA A 50 1.19 -0.68 -5.68
CA ALA A 50 1.07 -2.03 -5.15
C ALA A 50 0.90 -2.04 -3.62
N ALA A 51 1.64 -1.20 -2.89
CA ALA A 51 1.44 -1.01 -1.45
C ALA A 51 0.03 -0.47 -1.13
N GLU A 52 -0.44 0.52 -1.90
CA GLU A 52 -1.78 1.11 -1.78
C GLU A 52 -2.89 0.05 -1.95
N GLN A 53 -2.73 -0.89 -2.89
CA GLN A 53 -3.68 -2.00 -3.07
C GLN A 53 -3.75 -2.93 -1.85
N LEU A 54 -2.61 -3.19 -1.19
CA LEU A 54 -2.57 -4.02 0.00
C LEU A 54 -3.24 -3.33 1.19
N PHE A 55 -2.94 -2.05 1.41
CA PHE A 55 -3.62 -1.26 2.43
C PHE A 55 -5.13 -1.14 2.15
N GLY A 56 -5.53 -0.91 0.89
CA GLY A 56 -6.93 -0.89 0.48
C GLY A 56 -7.64 -2.25 0.66
N SER A 57 -6.93 -3.35 0.47
CA SER A 57 -7.45 -4.70 0.75
C SER A 57 -7.65 -4.91 2.24
N ALA A 58 -6.73 -4.43 3.08
CA ALA A 58 -6.89 -4.47 4.53
C ALA A 58 -8.10 -3.65 4.99
N LEU A 59 -8.34 -2.47 4.39
CA LEU A 59 -9.54 -1.67 4.65
C LEU A 59 -10.84 -2.30 4.13
N SER A 60 -10.76 -3.16 3.12
CA SER A 60 -11.91 -3.93 2.65
C SER A 60 -12.33 -5.02 3.65
N LEU A 61 -11.40 -5.49 4.49
CA LEU A 61 -11.67 -6.41 5.59
C LEU A 61 -12.17 -5.66 6.83
N ASP A 62 -11.54 -4.54 7.15
CA ASP A 62 -11.90 -3.67 8.27
C ASP A 62 -11.71 -2.19 7.86
N PRO A 63 -12.81 -1.48 7.59
CA PRO A 63 -12.77 -0.09 7.18
C PRO A 63 -12.20 0.88 8.22
N SER A 64 -12.02 0.45 9.48
CA SER A 64 -11.46 1.25 10.56
C SER A 64 -9.99 0.96 10.83
N PHE A 65 -9.36 0.08 10.06
CA PHE A 65 -8.05 -0.44 10.41
C PHE A 65 -6.96 0.64 10.36
N SER A 66 -6.52 1.05 11.55
CA SER A 66 -5.58 2.16 11.78
C SER A 66 -4.33 2.05 10.90
N GLU A 67 -3.70 0.88 10.83
CA GLU A 67 -2.42 0.69 10.13
C GLU A 67 -2.54 0.85 8.62
N ALA A 68 -3.70 0.51 8.05
CA ALA A 68 -3.93 0.69 6.63
C ALA A 68 -4.12 2.18 6.29
N HIS A 69 -4.87 2.91 7.13
CA HIS A 69 -4.97 4.35 7.01
C HIS A 69 -3.61 5.05 7.18
N ASN A 70 -2.80 4.62 8.15
CA ASN A 70 -1.42 5.11 8.32
C ASN A 70 -0.62 4.94 7.02
N GLY A 71 -0.59 3.73 6.45
CA GLY A 71 0.12 3.45 5.20
C GLY A 71 -0.34 4.29 4.00
N LEU A 72 -1.65 4.47 3.84
CA LEU A 72 -2.20 5.34 2.79
C LEU A 72 -1.84 6.81 3.00
N GLY A 73 -1.79 7.28 4.25
CA GLY A 73 -1.32 8.61 4.60
C GLY A 73 0.11 8.86 4.12
N TRP A 74 1.01 7.94 4.43
CA TRP A 74 2.41 8.03 4.01
C TRP A 74 2.60 7.98 2.50
N ILE A 75 1.85 7.13 1.78
CA ILE A 75 1.88 7.10 0.30
C ILE A 75 1.47 8.45 -0.28
N ASN A 76 0.38 9.05 0.22
CA ASN A 76 -0.08 10.34 -0.30
C ASN A 76 0.88 11.48 0.04
N LEU A 77 1.47 11.49 1.24
CA LEU A 77 2.49 12.46 1.63
C LEU A 77 3.75 12.35 0.76
N GLN A 78 4.20 11.12 0.46
CA GLN A 78 5.34 10.88 -0.41
C GLN A 78 5.09 11.36 -1.85
N ARG A 79 3.89 11.09 -2.39
CA ARG A 79 3.48 11.59 -3.71
C ARG A 79 3.40 13.12 -3.73
N ALA A 80 2.87 13.74 -2.67
CA ALA A 80 2.83 15.21 -2.55
C ALA A 80 4.22 15.84 -2.64
N GLY A 81 5.24 15.21 -2.03
CA GLY A 81 6.63 15.68 -2.09
C GLY A 81 7.29 15.57 -3.47
N GLN A 82 6.71 14.79 -4.39
CA GLN A 82 7.19 14.62 -5.77
C GLN A 82 6.37 15.42 -6.80
N GLU A 83 5.20 15.91 -6.40
CA GLU A 83 4.29 16.66 -7.25
C GLU A 83 4.77 18.12 -7.45
N GLN A 84 4.65 18.62 -8.68
CA GLN A 84 5.08 19.97 -9.07
C GLN A 84 3.90 20.92 -9.21
N ASP A 85 2.70 20.39 -9.51
CA ASP A 85 1.48 21.18 -9.57
C ASP A 85 0.97 21.45 -8.15
N SER A 86 0.86 22.72 -7.78
CA SER A 86 0.48 23.13 -6.42
C SER A 86 -0.89 22.59 -6.02
N ASP A 87 -1.86 22.61 -6.93
CA ASP A 87 -3.22 22.19 -6.65
C ASP A 87 -3.30 20.67 -6.47
N ALA A 88 -2.53 19.91 -7.26
CA ALA A 88 -2.39 18.47 -7.10
C ALA A 88 -1.66 18.12 -5.80
N GLN A 89 -0.59 18.82 -5.47
CA GLN A 89 0.15 18.66 -4.22
C GLN A 89 -0.76 18.90 -3.01
N GLU A 90 -1.53 19.98 -3.01
CA GLU A 90 -2.46 20.29 -1.92
C GLU A 90 -3.52 19.20 -1.74
N ARG A 91 -4.10 18.68 -2.83
CA ARG A 91 -5.06 17.56 -2.77
C ARG A 91 -4.44 16.29 -2.18
N LEU A 92 -3.19 15.99 -2.51
CA LEU A 92 -2.47 14.85 -1.95
C LEU A 92 -2.22 15.04 -0.46
N LEU A 93 -1.81 16.23 -0.03
CA LEU A 93 -1.63 16.57 1.39
C LEU A 93 -2.95 16.45 2.17
N GLN A 94 -4.05 16.98 1.65
CA GLN A 94 -5.38 16.84 2.29
C GLN A 94 -5.83 15.37 2.38
N THR A 95 -5.52 14.56 1.37
CA THR A 95 -5.80 13.12 1.38
C THR A 95 -4.94 12.40 2.42
N ALA A 96 -3.67 12.79 2.55
CA ALA A 96 -2.78 12.28 3.60
C ALA A 96 -3.28 12.65 4.99
N GLN A 97 -3.65 13.92 5.21
CA GLN A 97 -4.23 14.44 6.45
C GLN A 97 -5.43 13.61 6.90
N THR A 98 -6.39 13.40 5.98
CA THR A 98 -7.62 12.63 6.24
C THR A 98 -7.30 11.20 6.66
N ASN A 99 -6.32 10.56 6.03
CA ASN A 99 -5.94 9.19 6.36
C ASN A 99 -5.23 9.11 7.72
N PHE A 100 -4.29 10.03 8.01
CA PHE A 100 -3.65 10.04 9.32
C PHE A 100 -4.65 10.33 10.45
N GLN A 101 -5.58 11.27 10.25
CA GLN A 101 -6.66 11.54 11.22
C GLN A 101 -7.50 10.28 11.48
N ARG A 102 -7.90 9.54 10.44
CA ARG A 102 -8.63 8.26 10.62
C ARG A 102 -7.83 7.22 11.39
N ALA A 103 -6.52 7.13 11.14
CA ALA A 103 -5.64 6.24 11.86
C ALA A 103 -5.57 6.59 13.35
N THR A 104 -5.37 7.87 13.66
CA THR A 104 -5.27 8.36 15.05
C THR A 104 -6.60 8.33 15.80
N ASP A 105 -7.72 8.61 15.11
CA ASP A 105 -9.06 8.55 15.68
C ASP A 105 -9.44 7.13 16.11
N THR A 106 -8.96 6.13 15.37
CA THR A 106 -9.23 4.72 15.68
C THR A 106 -8.20 4.12 16.64
N ASN A 107 -6.95 4.52 16.54
CA ASN A 107 -5.87 4.07 17.41
C ASN A 107 -4.96 5.23 17.82
N LEU A 108 -5.19 5.73 19.04
CA LEU A 108 -4.40 6.81 19.63
C LEU A 108 -2.92 6.44 19.85
N GLU A 109 -2.59 5.15 19.89
CA GLU A 109 -1.22 4.66 20.08
C GLU A 109 -0.42 4.60 18.76
N ASN A 110 -1.02 4.92 17.61
CA ASN A 110 -0.31 4.96 16.33
C ASN A 110 0.58 6.20 16.22
N ALA A 111 1.78 6.13 16.82
CA ALA A 111 2.74 7.22 16.85
C ALA A 111 3.23 7.64 15.44
N ASP A 112 3.31 6.70 14.50
CA ASP A 112 3.73 6.97 13.13
C ASP A 112 2.68 7.81 12.40
N ALA A 113 1.38 7.52 12.61
CA ALA A 113 0.30 8.31 12.04
C ALA A 113 0.27 9.75 12.61
N TRP A 114 0.51 9.93 13.92
CA TRP A 114 0.64 11.26 14.52
C TRP A 114 1.82 12.04 13.92
N THR A 115 2.94 11.36 13.70
CA THR A 115 4.12 11.95 13.05
C THR A 115 3.81 12.40 11.62
N GLY A 116 3.12 11.54 10.86
CA GLY A 116 2.66 11.84 9.52
C GLY A 116 1.69 13.03 9.48
N LEU A 117 0.72 13.06 10.40
CA LEU A 117 -0.23 14.18 10.52
C LEU A 117 0.49 15.50 10.78
N ALA A 118 1.40 15.53 11.74
CA ALA A 118 2.20 16.72 12.02
C ALA A 118 3.00 17.18 10.79
N GLY A 119 3.58 16.23 10.03
CA GLY A 119 4.26 16.53 8.77
C GLY A 119 3.36 17.17 7.71
N VAL A 120 2.10 16.70 7.62
CA VAL A 120 1.11 17.25 6.70
C VAL A 120 0.64 18.63 7.12
N GLU A 121 0.32 18.85 8.41
CA GLU A 121 -0.05 20.18 8.92
C GLU A 121 1.07 21.19 8.67
N LEU A 122 2.34 20.75 8.83
CA LEU A 122 3.49 21.60 8.54
C LEU A 122 3.54 22.03 7.06
N ALA A 123 3.23 21.10 6.15
CA ALA A 123 3.22 21.35 4.72
C ALA A 123 2.04 22.22 4.26
N LEU A 124 0.91 22.14 4.96
CA LEU A 124 -0.30 22.92 4.66
C LEU A 124 -0.32 24.31 5.31
N ASP A 125 0.65 24.64 6.18
CA ASP A 125 0.64 25.87 7.00
C ASP A 125 -0.58 25.96 7.93
N ASN A 126 -1.12 24.81 8.35
CA ASN A 126 -2.31 24.69 9.18
C ASN A 126 -1.89 24.48 10.66
N TYR A 127 -1.52 25.55 11.35
CA TYR A 127 -1.22 25.51 12.79
C TYR A 127 -2.23 26.36 13.56
N ASP A 128 -3.12 25.70 14.30
CA ASP A 128 -4.02 26.32 15.28
C ASP A 128 -3.58 26.05 16.73
#